data_AF-A0A7Y4NIW5-F1
#
_entry.id   AF-A0A7Y4NIW5-F1
#
_cell.length_a   1.000
_cell.length_b   1.000
_cell.length_c   1.000
_cell.angle_alpha   90.00
_cell.angle_beta   90.00
_cell.angle_gamma   90.00
#
_symmetry.space_group_name_H-M   'P 1'
#
loop_
_entity.id
_entity.type
_entity.pdbx_description
1 polymer ?
#
loop_
_entity_poly.entity_id
_entity_poly.type
_entity_poly.pdbx_seq_one_letter_code
_entity_poly.pdbx_strand_id
1 'polypeptide(L)'
;GKRPAPVRAPAKEGGATTELEREWAATKALFLTLESNHGCGAMGLTCNVYGTMVEDFNQGGSKTPTLKQVKLLHQQLRDVKRRQE
;
A
#
# COMPACT_ATOMS: atom_id res chain seq x y z
N GLY A 1 -21.90 -41.74 -21.82
CA GLY A 1 -22.06 -40.36 -22.30
C GLY A 1 -21.62 -39.38 -21.22
N LYS A 2 -20.76 -38.43 -21.61
CA LYS A 2 -20.23 -37.23 -20.93
C LYS A 2 -20.66 -36.94 -19.47
N ARG A 3 -19.69 -36.99 -18.55
CA ARG A 3 -19.71 -36.30 -17.24
C ARG A 3 -19.71 -34.77 -17.46
N PRO A 4 -20.53 -33.98 -16.76
CA PRO A 4 -20.40 -32.53 -16.79
C PRO A 4 -19.14 -32.11 -16.02
N ALA A 5 -18.36 -31.22 -16.64
CA ALA A 5 -17.19 -30.60 -16.03
C ALA A 5 -17.64 -29.70 -14.86
N PRO A 6 -16.87 -29.63 -13.75
CA PRO A 6 -17.18 -28.69 -12.68
C PRO A 6 -16.97 -27.28 -13.23
N VAL A 7 -18.07 -26.53 -13.29
CA VAL A 7 -18.06 -25.08 -13.54
C VAL A 7 -17.19 -24.47 -12.45
N ARG A 8 -16.00 -23.98 -12.83
CA ARG A 8 -15.18 -23.13 -11.96
C ARG A 8 -16.06 -21.93 -11.60
N ALA A 9 -16.59 -21.93 -10.38
CA ALA A 9 -17.23 -20.75 -9.82
C ALA A 9 -16.24 -19.58 -9.94
N PRO A 10 -16.68 -18.38 -10.38
CA PRO A 10 -15.84 -17.20 -10.26
C PRO A 10 -15.55 -17.04 -8.77
N ALA A 11 -14.27 -16.89 -8.43
CA ALA A 11 -13.85 -16.62 -7.07
C ALA A 11 -14.63 -15.39 -6.59
N LYS A 12 -15.67 -15.63 -5.77
CA LYS A 12 -16.13 -14.64 -4.81
C LYS A 12 -14.96 -14.49 -3.84
N GLU A 13 -14.06 -13.56 -4.14
CA GLU A 13 -12.99 -13.14 -3.23
C GLU A 13 -13.65 -12.48 -2.02
N GLY A 14 -14.00 -13.33 -1.06
CA GLY A 14 -14.46 -12.92 0.25
C GLY A 14 -13.30 -12.36 1.05
N GLY A 15 -13.33 -11.05 1.29
CA GLY A 15 -13.11 -10.45 2.62
C GLY A 15 -11.74 -10.61 3.30
N ALA A 16 -10.72 -11.16 2.66
CA ALA A 16 -9.36 -11.16 3.17
C ALA A 16 -8.56 -10.07 2.46
N THR A 17 -8.42 -8.90 3.10
CA THR A 17 -7.45 -7.90 2.63
C THR A 17 -6.10 -8.58 2.45
N THR A 18 -5.49 -8.42 1.28
CA THR A 18 -4.17 -8.98 1.00
C THR A 18 -3.14 -8.41 1.99
N GLU A 19 -2.03 -9.11 2.22
CA GLU A 19 -0.95 -8.58 3.06
C GLU A 19 -0.47 -7.20 2.54
N LEU A 20 -0.47 -7.03 1.22
CA LEU A 20 -0.18 -5.77 0.56
C LEU A 20 -1.15 -4.66 0.98
N GLU A 21 -2.46 -4.91 0.95
CA GLU A 21 -3.47 -3.92 1.36
C GLU A 21 -3.36 -3.55 2.84
N ARG A 22 -3.05 -4.53 3.71
CA ARG A 22 -2.84 -4.26 5.14
C ARG A 22 -1.64 -3.35 5.37
N GLU A 23 -0.50 -3.67 4.76
CA GLU A 23 0.70 -2.85 4.85
C GLU A 23 0.49 -1.47 4.23
N TRP A 24 -0.23 -1.40 3.11
CA TRP A 24 -0.55 -0.14 2.45
C TRP A 24 -1.43 0.75 3.32
N ALA A 25 -2.46 0.19 3.94
CA ALA A 25 -3.32 0.92 4.88
C ALA A 25 -2.53 1.45 6.09
N ALA A 26 -1.65 0.64 6.66
CA ALA A 26 -0.79 1.05 7.77
C ALA A 26 0.20 2.17 7.36
N THR A 27 0.75 2.06 6.16
CA THR A 27 1.66 3.06 5.55
C THR A 27 0.94 4.39 5.34
N LYS A 28 -0.27 4.35 4.77
CA LYS A 28 -1.13 5.52 4.56
C LYS A 28 -1.48 6.22 5.87
N ALA A 29 -1.86 5.46 6.91
CA ALA A 29 -2.17 6.03 8.22
C ALA A 29 -0.96 6.74 8.85
N LEU A 30 0.23 6.14 8.74
CA LEU A 30 1.47 6.74 9.22
C LEU A 30 1.83 8.01 8.44
N PHE A 31 1.72 7.97 7.10
CA PHE A 31 1.96 9.13 6.25
C PHE A 31 1.05 10.30 6.62
N LEU A 32 -0.27 10.07 6.71
CA LEU A 32 -1.25 11.12 7.06
C LEU A 32 -0.98 11.73 8.43
N THR A 33 -0.52 10.92 9.39
CA THR A 33 -0.12 11.42 10.73
C THR A 33 1.08 12.34 10.62
N LEU A 34 2.11 11.95 9.86
CA LEU A 34 3.31 12.77 9.67
C LEU A 34 3.03 14.03 8.85
N GLU A 35 2.17 13.92 7.84
CA GLU A 35 1.72 15.05 7.03
C GLU A 35 0.97 16.08 7.86
N SER A 36 0.05 15.63 8.72
CA SER A 36 -0.70 16.52 9.59
C SER A 36 0.18 17.24 10.61
N ASN A 37 1.24 16.61 11.10
CA ASN A 37 2.08 17.18 12.15
C ASN A 37 3.19 18.08 11.62
N HIS A 38 3.84 17.70 10.53
CA HIS A 38 5.07 18.35 10.05
C HIS A 38 5.04 18.69 8.56
N GLY A 39 4.00 18.26 7.84
CA GLY A 39 3.88 18.42 6.39
C GLY A 39 4.88 17.61 5.58
N CYS A 40 4.75 17.69 4.26
CA CYS A 40 5.67 17.00 3.34
C CYS A 40 7.11 17.55 3.35
N GLY A 41 7.31 18.80 3.76
CA GLY A 41 8.66 19.38 3.86
C GLY A 41 9.57 18.60 4.82
N ALA A 42 9.02 18.11 5.93
CA ALA A 42 9.77 17.37 6.92
C ALA A 42 9.98 15.88 6.55
N MET A 43 9.15 15.35 5.63
CA MET A 43 9.30 14.01 5.04
C MET A 43 10.24 13.99 3.83
N GLY A 44 10.48 15.15 3.20
CA GLY A 44 11.36 15.28 2.04
C GLY A 44 10.93 14.37 0.88
N LEU A 45 11.89 13.64 0.31
CA LEU A 45 11.66 12.76 -0.85
C LEU A 45 10.63 11.65 -0.57
N THR A 46 10.47 11.23 0.69
CA THR A 46 9.52 10.18 1.07
C THR A 46 8.07 10.58 0.78
N CYS A 47 7.74 11.87 0.82
CA CYS A 47 6.41 12.35 0.45
C CYS A 47 6.14 12.17 -1.05
N ASN A 48 7.11 12.49 -1.91
CA ASN A 48 6.97 12.28 -3.36
C ASN A 48 6.82 10.78 -3.69
N VAL A 49 7.62 9.93 -3.04
CA VAL A 49 7.55 8.47 -3.21
C VAL A 49 6.17 7.94 -2.81
N TYR A 50 5.62 8.42 -1.70
CA TYR A 50 4.25 8.06 -1.29
C TYR A 50 3.23 8.49 -2.34
N GLY A 51 3.31 9.72 -2.86
CA GLY A 51 2.43 10.22 -3.93
C GLY A 51 2.46 9.32 -5.16
N THR A 52 3.64 8.98 -5.68
CA THR A 52 3.79 8.06 -6.82
C THR A 52 3.21 6.67 -6.51
N MET A 53 3.47 6.12 -5.31
CA MET A 53 2.90 4.82 -4.94
C MET A 53 1.36 4.86 -4.84
N VAL A 54 0.76 5.98 -4.42
CA VAL A 54 -0.70 6.14 -4.43
C VAL A 54 -1.24 6.09 -5.86
N GLU A 55 -0.60 6.80 -6.80
CA GLU A 55 -0.99 6.77 -8.21
C GLU A 55 -0.87 5.36 -8.81
N ASP A 56 0.26 4.70 -8.55
CA ASP A 56 0.53 3.33 -9.00
C ASP A 56 -0.46 2.31 -8.41
N PHE A 57 -0.81 2.45 -7.12
CA PHE A 57 -1.78 1.58 -6.45
C PHE A 57 -3.20 1.80 -6.99
N ASN A 58 -3.57 3.05 -7.29
CA ASN A 58 -4.86 3.38 -7.89
C ASN A 58 -4.96 2.95 -9.36
N GLN A 59 -3.85 2.99 -10.11
CA GLN A 59 -3.79 2.53 -11.49
C GLN A 59 -3.91 1.01 -11.59
N GLY A 60 -3.38 0.28 -10.61
CA GLY A 60 -3.52 -1.16 -10.50
C GLY A 60 -2.72 -1.96 -11.54
N GLY A 61 -2.97 -3.26 -11.60
CA GLY A 61 -2.35 -4.16 -12.58
C GLY A 61 -0.83 -4.31 -12.40
N SER A 62 -0.07 -4.12 -13.47
CA SER A 62 1.40 -4.25 -13.46
C SER A 62 2.13 -3.10 -12.77
N LYS A 63 1.42 -1.99 -12.49
CA LYS A 63 1.96 -0.83 -11.80
C LYS A 63 1.80 -0.91 -10.29
N THR A 64 0.92 -1.79 -9.79
CA THR A 64 0.69 -1.94 -8.35
C THR A 64 2.02 -2.13 -7.61
N PRO A 65 2.31 -1.30 -6.59
CA PRO A 65 3.51 -1.46 -5.79
C PRO A 65 3.57 -2.86 -5.16
N THR A 66 4.75 -3.45 -5.17
CA THR A 66 4.99 -4.72 -4.51
C THR A 66 4.96 -4.56 -2.99
N LEU A 67 4.68 -5.66 -2.28
CA LEU A 67 4.70 -5.69 -0.82
C LEU A 67 6.05 -5.20 -0.24
N LYS A 68 7.16 -5.53 -0.91
CA LYS A 68 8.50 -5.08 -0.51
C LYS A 68 8.65 -3.56 -0.62
N GLN A 69 8.12 -2.96 -1.68
CA GLN A 69 8.14 -1.51 -1.87
C GLN A 69 7.30 -0.80 -0.81
N VAL A 70 6.11 -1.31 -0.51
CA VAL A 70 5.25 -0.75 0.54
C VAL A 70 5.92 -0.84 1.91
N LYS A 71 6.48 -2.00 2.28
CA LYS A 71 7.22 -2.16 3.55
C LYS A 71 8.43 -1.23 3.67
N LEU A 72 9.15 -1.03 2.56
CA LEU A 72 10.28 -0.08 2.53
C LEU A 72 9.82 1.35 2.81
N LEU A 73 8.75 1.80 2.14
CA LEU A 73 8.17 3.12 2.37
C LEU A 73 7.68 3.27 3.81
N HIS A 74 7.00 2.26 4.34
CA HIS A 74 6.57 2.23 5.74
C HIS A 74 7.75 2.43 6.69
N GLN A 75 8.85 1.72 6.47
CA GLN A 75 10.04 1.83 7.31
C GLN A 75 10.67 3.23 7.22
N GLN A 76 10.75 3.82 6.02
CA GLN A 76 11.22 5.19 5.85
C GLN A 76 10.35 6.20 6.59
N LEU A 77 9.02 6.06 6.54
CA LEU A 77 8.12 6.92 7.30
C LEU A 77 8.29 6.75 8.82
N ARG A 78 8.57 5.53 9.30
CA ARG A 78 8.90 5.31 10.72
C ARG A 78 10.21 5.99 11.10
N ASP A 79 11.21 5.99 10.22
CA ASP A 79 12.48 6.68 10.45
C ASP A 79 12.27 8.20 10.50
N VAL A 80 11.44 8.75 9.61
CA VAL A 80 11.07 10.15 9.64
C VAL A 80 10.35 10.50 10.95
N LYS A 81 9.36 9.69 11.36
CA LYS A 81 8.66 9.86 12.64
C LYS A 81 9.65 9.94 13.80
N ARG A 82 10.60 9.00 13.89
CA ARG A 82 11.62 8.95 14.95
C ARG A 82 12.57 10.14 14.98
N ARG A 83 12.73 10.85 13.86
CA ARG A 83 13.57 12.07 13.79
C ARG A 83 12.79 13.34 14.15
N GLN A 84 11.46 13.25 14.17
CA GLN A 84 10.54 14.36 14.41
C GLN A 84 9.92 14.33 15.82
N GLU A 85 10.02 13.19 16.53
CA GLU A 85 9.87 13.08 17.99
C GLU A 85 11.05 13.72 18.72
#